data_AF-A0A212DAY5-F1
#
_entry.id   AF-A0A212DAY5-F1
#
_cell.length_a   1.000
_cell.length_b   1.000
_cell.length_c   1.000
_cell.angle_alpha   90.00
_cell.angle_beta   90.00
_cell.angle_gamma   90.00
#
_symmetry.space_group_name_H-M   'P 1'
#
loop_
_entity.id
_entity.type
_entity.pdbx_description
1 polymer ?
#
loop_
_entity_poly.entity_id
_entity_poly.type
_entity_poly.pdbx_seq_one_letter_code
_entity_poly.pdbx_strand_id
1 'polypeptide(L)'
;VEDEEKLALALLMLIKKSGYKAAAEAALCLGFLRPYSNVAREHLLQCLCQGPKTQQMKALTVLVKIMGVHSATVVRSILDQLSCSSVLEHRFEATQMLKAIGLEQIQAHGLEELTFDLLRKKTYNEPFFAVAETVEELKMKSTMLNLVEAQLMSSNAMERQEAVISLSVLGIRSPQVFHLVLDMLDVEKNTSVKKSLQETLILLASIDPWIHNKLKNKVLFICEMPKTSMKVEFTRFRKEPENPEESNIQDFQLTELNPLFLTKSSATLDQQKKLNPPKGSDTPGFLPSLYISPKHKSLGSWTQGIRKQLQIFAETPN
;
A
#
# COMPACT_ATOMS: atom_id res chain seq x y z
N VAL A 1 13.63 29.17 11.95
CA VAL A 1 12.39 29.82 11.48
C VAL A 1 12.69 30.77 10.34
N GLU A 2 13.62 31.72 10.48
CA GLU A 2 14.00 32.64 9.37
C GLU A 2 14.48 31.92 8.09
N ASP A 3 15.28 30.87 8.21
CA ASP A 3 15.80 30.16 7.01
C ASP A 3 14.71 29.36 6.28
N GLU A 4 13.70 28.89 7.00
CA GLU A 4 12.57 28.17 6.44
C GLU A 4 11.64 29.12 5.66
N GLU A 5 11.41 30.33 6.17
CA GLU A 5 10.64 31.36 5.47
C GLU A 5 11.34 31.84 4.21
N LYS A 6 12.66 32.06 4.27
CA LYS A 6 13.48 32.40 3.09
C LYS A 6 13.41 31.29 2.04
N LEU A 7 13.51 30.02 2.47
CA LEU A 7 13.38 28.86 1.58
C LEU A 7 11.99 28.77 0.95
N ALA A 8 10.92 28.95 1.73
CA ALA A 8 9.55 28.92 1.22
C ALA A 8 9.31 30.02 0.16
N LEU A 9 9.85 31.23 0.37
CA LEU A 9 9.79 32.31 -0.61
C LEU A 9 10.58 31.99 -1.89
N ALA A 10 11.77 31.39 -1.76
CA ALA A 10 12.55 30.94 -2.91
C ALA A 10 11.82 29.88 -3.73
N LEU A 11 11.19 28.90 -3.07
CA LEU A 11 10.38 27.86 -3.73
C LEU A 11 9.16 28.46 -4.45
N LEU A 12 8.46 29.41 -3.82
CA LEU A 12 7.35 30.13 -4.46
C LEU A 12 7.80 30.88 -5.73
N MET A 13 8.97 31.50 -5.70
CA MET A 13 9.54 32.18 -6.87
C MET A 13 9.89 31.20 -7.98
N LEU A 14 10.43 30.02 -7.64
CA LEU A 14 10.73 28.97 -8.62
C LEU A 14 9.47 28.43 -9.28
N ILE A 15 8.40 28.17 -8.52
CA ILE A 15 7.12 27.71 -9.08
C ILE A 15 6.60 28.68 -10.15
N LYS A 16 6.76 29.99 -9.93
CA LYS A 16 6.24 31.03 -10.84
C LYS A 16 7.11 31.30 -12.07
N LYS A 17 8.43 31.14 -11.96
CA LYS A 17 9.39 31.62 -12.97
C LYS A 17 10.11 30.52 -13.75
N SER A 18 10.06 29.28 -13.28
CA SER A 18 10.84 28.20 -13.86
C SER A 18 10.04 27.34 -14.85
N GLY A 19 10.76 26.55 -15.65
CA GLY A 19 10.13 25.57 -16.53
C GLY A 19 9.45 24.45 -15.74
N TYR A 20 8.54 23.74 -16.41
CA TYR A 20 7.63 22.75 -15.82
C TYR A 20 8.27 21.80 -14.78
N LYS A 21 9.43 21.21 -15.09
CA LYS A 21 10.10 20.25 -14.18
C LYS A 21 10.60 20.91 -12.89
N ALA A 22 11.23 22.07 -12.98
CA ALA A 22 11.76 22.78 -11.82
C ALA A 22 10.63 23.36 -10.96
N ALA A 23 9.55 23.84 -11.59
CA ALA A 23 8.36 24.32 -10.89
C ALA A 23 7.67 23.20 -10.11
N ALA A 24 7.60 22.00 -10.69
CA ALA A 24 7.02 20.83 -10.04
C ALA A 24 7.83 20.35 -8.83
N GLU A 25 9.15 20.22 -8.95
CA GLU A 25 10.01 19.84 -7.81
C GLU A 25 9.95 20.93 -6.71
N ALA A 26 9.91 22.21 -7.08
CA ALA A 26 9.71 23.29 -6.11
C ALA A 26 8.34 23.21 -5.41
N ALA A 27 7.27 22.84 -6.13
CA ALA A 27 5.94 22.63 -5.55
C ALA A 27 5.88 21.41 -4.62
N LEU A 28 6.58 20.32 -4.95
CA LEU A 28 6.71 19.15 -4.07
C LEU A 28 7.39 19.53 -2.75
N CYS A 29 8.55 20.20 -2.83
CA CYS A 29 9.27 20.69 -1.66
C CYS A 29 8.41 21.65 -0.82
N LEU A 30 7.70 22.58 -1.48
CA LEU A 30 6.84 23.53 -0.78
C LEU A 30 5.64 22.84 -0.12
N GLY A 31 5.03 21.85 -0.77
CA GLY A 31 3.93 21.07 -0.19
C GLY A 31 4.37 20.24 1.02
N PHE A 32 5.61 19.73 0.99
CA PHE A 32 6.21 19.03 2.14
C PHE A 32 6.48 19.98 3.32
N LEU A 33 7.07 21.15 3.05
CA LEU A 33 7.39 22.15 4.08
C LEU A 33 6.13 22.83 4.64
N ARG A 34 5.15 23.11 3.77
CA ARG A 34 3.93 23.88 4.09
C ARG A 34 2.70 23.16 3.51
N PRO A 35 2.15 22.17 4.24
CA PRO A 35 1.01 21.36 3.77
C PRO A 35 -0.27 22.14 3.45
N TYR A 36 -0.41 23.35 4.00
CA TYR A 36 -1.55 24.25 3.77
C TYR A 36 -1.31 25.30 2.66
N SER A 37 -0.19 25.20 1.92
CA SER A 37 0.10 26.12 0.82
C SER A 37 -0.83 25.89 -0.36
N ASN A 38 -1.73 26.84 -0.63
CA ASN A 38 -2.64 26.79 -1.78
C ASN A 38 -1.88 26.82 -3.12
N VAL A 39 -0.79 27.59 -3.20
CA VAL A 39 0.04 27.68 -4.42
C VAL A 39 0.68 26.33 -4.74
N ALA A 40 1.21 25.63 -3.73
CA ALA A 40 1.76 24.28 -3.92
C ALA A 40 0.65 23.31 -4.33
N ARG A 41 -0.50 23.35 -3.64
CA ARG A 41 -1.65 22.47 -3.92
C ARG A 41 -2.13 22.60 -5.36
N GLU A 42 -2.38 23.82 -5.84
CA GLU A 42 -2.86 24.07 -7.19
C GLU A 42 -1.86 23.58 -8.24
N HIS A 43 -0.57 23.84 -8.04
CA HIS A 43 0.46 23.41 -8.97
C HIS A 43 0.60 21.87 -8.99
N LEU A 44 0.55 21.22 -7.83
CA LEU A 44 0.57 19.76 -7.74
C LEU A 44 -0.67 19.12 -8.39
N LEU A 45 -1.85 19.72 -8.23
CA LEU A 45 -3.07 19.28 -8.94
C LEU A 45 -2.92 19.42 -10.45
N GLN A 46 -2.29 20.50 -10.94
CA GLN A 46 -1.97 20.65 -12.36
C GLN A 46 -0.99 19.58 -12.84
N CYS A 47 0.01 19.22 -12.02
CA CYS A 47 0.94 18.12 -12.33
C CYS A 47 0.22 16.78 -12.51
N LEU A 48 -0.91 16.54 -11.83
CA LEU A 48 -1.71 15.31 -12.02
C LEU A 48 -2.27 15.19 -13.43
N CYS A 49 -2.59 16.31 -14.09
CA CYS A 49 -3.15 16.32 -15.44
C CYS A 49 -2.08 16.32 -16.55
N GLN A 50 -0.92 16.94 -16.28
CA GLN A 50 0.06 17.26 -17.32
C GLN A 50 1.39 16.50 -17.18
N GLY A 51 1.65 15.89 -16.02
CA GLY A 51 2.93 15.25 -15.73
C GLY A 51 3.06 13.84 -16.29
N PRO A 52 4.29 13.35 -16.49
CA PRO A 52 4.55 11.93 -16.65
C PRO A 52 4.13 11.17 -15.39
N LYS A 53 3.82 9.87 -15.52
CA LYS A 53 3.28 9.04 -14.43
C LYS A 53 4.12 9.07 -13.14
N THR A 54 5.45 9.08 -13.24
CA THR A 54 6.35 9.19 -12.07
C THR A 54 6.19 10.51 -11.33
N GLN A 55 6.04 11.62 -12.05
CA GLN A 55 5.84 12.93 -11.43
C GLN A 55 4.43 13.06 -10.84
N GLN A 56 3.41 12.57 -11.55
CA GLN A 56 2.05 12.48 -11.00
C GLN A 56 2.04 11.66 -9.72
N MET A 57 2.79 10.56 -9.65
CA MET A 57 2.89 9.72 -8.46
C MET A 57 3.51 10.48 -7.27
N LYS A 58 4.61 11.20 -7.48
CA LYS A 58 5.19 12.08 -6.44
C LYS A 58 4.18 13.13 -5.96
N ALA A 59 3.47 13.77 -6.89
CA ALA A 59 2.45 14.76 -6.57
C ALA A 59 1.29 14.17 -5.76
N LEU A 60 0.79 12.98 -6.13
CA LEU A 60 -0.22 12.25 -5.37
C LEU A 60 0.24 11.93 -3.96
N THR A 61 1.48 11.46 -3.79
CA THR A 61 2.05 11.17 -2.47
C THR A 61 2.00 12.40 -1.57
N VAL A 62 2.42 13.57 -2.06
CA VAL A 62 2.37 14.81 -1.27
C VAL A 62 0.93 15.26 -1.03
N LEU A 63 0.08 15.27 -2.07
CA LEU A 63 -1.31 15.72 -1.97
C LEU A 63 -2.12 14.88 -0.98
N VAL A 64 -2.02 13.56 -1.05
CA VAL A 64 -2.80 12.64 -0.20
C VAL A 64 -2.17 12.50 1.18
N LYS A 65 -0.90 12.09 1.25
CA LYS A 65 -0.29 11.69 2.54
C LYS A 65 0.16 12.87 3.39
N ILE A 66 0.54 13.99 2.77
CA ILE A 66 1.06 15.15 3.49
C ILE A 66 0.01 16.25 3.62
N MET A 67 -0.69 16.57 2.52
CA MET A 67 -1.65 17.67 2.48
C MET A 67 -3.10 17.26 2.77
N GLY A 68 -3.41 15.96 2.82
CA GLY A 68 -4.75 15.44 3.12
C GLY A 68 -5.83 15.82 2.10
N VAL A 69 -5.44 15.97 0.82
CA VAL A 69 -6.35 16.40 -0.25
C VAL A 69 -7.04 15.19 -0.87
N HIS A 70 -8.36 15.10 -0.73
CA HIS A 70 -9.17 13.95 -1.19
C HIS A 70 -10.13 14.29 -2.34
N SER A 71 -9.84 15.33 -3.13
CA SER A 71 -10.74 15.78 -4.21
C SER A 71 -11.00 14.70 -5.28
N ALA A 72 -12.11 14.83 -6.01
CA ALA A 72 -12.43 13.95 -7.14
C ALA A 72 -11.29 13.81 -8.17
N THR A 73 -10.55 14.89 -8.45
CA THR A 73 -9.38 14.86 -9.34
C THR A 73 -8.28 13.95 -8.79
N VAL A 74 -8.00 14.03 -7.50
CA VAL A 74 -7.01 13.17 -6.83
C VAL A 74 -7.43 11.71 -6.89
N VAL A 75 -8.68 11.39 -6.55
CA VAL A 75 -9.21 10.02 -6.62
C VAL A 75 -9.10 9.46 -8.04
N ARG A 76 -9.52 10.22 -9.06
CA ARG A 76 -9.40 9.80 -10.47
C ARG A 76 -7.95 9.56 -10.88
N SER A 77 -7.02 10.43 -10.48
CA SER A 77 -5.61 10.26 -10.77
C SER A 77 -5.01 9.05 -10.07
N ILE A 78 -5.45 8.71 -8.85
CA ILE A 78 -5.05 7.47 -8.17
C ILE A 78 -5.54 6.25 -8.95
N LEU A 79 -6.80 6.24 -9.37
CA LEU A 79 -7.37 5.15 -10.18
C LEU A 79 -6.62 5.01 -11.52
N ASP A 80 -6.27 6.12 -12.16
CA ASP A 80 -5.47 6.14 -13.39
C ASP A 80 -4.00 5.68 -13.19
N GLN A 81 -3.40 5.93 -12.03
CA GLN A 81 -2.10 5.33 -11.67
C GLN A 81 -2.22 3.83 -11.46
N LEU A 82 -3.24 3.38 -10.73
CA LEU A 82 -3.51 1.97 -10.48
C LEU A 82 -3.74 1.20 -11.78
N SER A 83 -4.47 1.77 -12.75
CA SER A 83 -4.75 1.12 -14.02
C SER A 83 -3.59 1.16 -15.01
N CYS A 84 -2.94 2.32 -15.18
CA CYS A 84 -2.10 2.59 -16.34
C CYS A 84 -0.59 2.68 -16.05
N SER A 85 -0.16 2.72 -14.78
CA SER A 85 1.27 2.78 -14.48
C SER A 85 1.98 1.49 -14.89
N SER A 86 3.10 1.62 -15.60
CA SER A 86 4.01 0.51 -15.90
C SER A 86 4.88 0.11 -14.71
N VAL A 87 4.99 0.98 -13.71
CA VAL A 87 5.78 0.74 -12.48
C VAL A 87 4.86 0.12 -11.43
N LEU A 88 5.25 -1.06 -10.92
CA LEU A 88 4.45 -1.85 -9.99
C LEU A 88 4.30 -1.14 -8.64
N GLU A 89 5.36 -0.50 -8.17
CA GLU A 89 5.41 0.26 -6.92
C GLU A 89 4.41 1.41 -6.92
N HIS A 90 4.23 2.09 -8.06
CA HIS A 90 3.21 3.15 -8.18
C HIS A 90 1.80 2.58 -8.05
N ARG A 91 1.53 1.40 -8.62
CA ARG A 91 0.20 0.76 -8.53
C ARG A 91 -0.08 0.29 -7.10
N PHE A 92 0.93 -0.27 -6.44
CA PHE A 92 0.84 -0.65 -5.03
C PHE A 92 0.53 0.58 -4.16
N GLU A 93 1.29 1.65 -4.31
CA GLU A 93 1.11 2.87 -3.53
C GLU A 93 -0.23 3.56 -3.86
N ALA A 94 -0.68 3.54 -5.12
CA ALA A 94 -2.02 3.99 -5.49
C ALA A 94 -3.12 3.22 -4.76
N THR A 95 -2.95 1.90 -4.60
CA THR A 95 -3.86 1.04 -3.83
C THR A 95 -3.90 1.48 -2.35
N GLN A 96 -2.75 1.74 -1.74
CA GLN A 96 -2.67 2.24 -0.37
C GLN A 96 -3.29 3.63 -0.19
N MET A 97 -3.20 4.50 -1.21
CA MET A 97 -3.84 5.82 -1.17
C MET A 97 -5.37 5.72 -1.24
N LEU A 98 -5.95 4.78 -2.01
CA LEU A 98 -7.40 4.53 -1.97
C LEU A 98 -7.85 4.10 -0.57
N LYS A 99 -7.09 3.22 0.07
CA LYS A 99 -7.31 2.80 1.46
C LYS A 99 -7.29 4.00 2.42
N ALA A 100 -6.32 4.89 2.27
CA ALA A 100 -6.18 6.08 3.12
C ALA A 100 -7.30 7.12 2.92
N ILE A 101 -7.81 7.27 1.69
CA ILE A 101 -8.94 8.17 1.41
C ILE A 101 -10.25 7.62 2.00
N GLY A 102 -10.46 6.31 1.90
CA GLY A 102 -11.61 5.62 2.47
C GLY A 102 -12.90 5.75 1.63
N LEU A 103 -13.88 4.89 1.95
CA LEU A 103 -15.11 4.74 1.17
C LEU A 103 -15.96 6.02 1.16
N GLU A 104 -16.13 6.67 2.32
CA GLU A 104 -17.01 7.83 2.46
C GLU A 104 -16.61 8.97 1.53
N GLN A 105 -15.30 9.25 1.42
CA GLN A 105 -14.78 10.29 0.54
C GLN A 105 -14.91 9.89 -0.93
N ILE A 106 -14.70 8.62 -1.28
CA ILE A 106 -14.88 8.13 -2.64
C ILE A 106 -16.34 8.26 -3.07
N GLN A 107 -17.28 7.92 -2.18
CA GLN A 107 -18.72 8.05 -2.38
C GLN A 107 -19.16 9.50 -2.50
N ALA A 108 -18.62 10.40 -1.68
CA ALA A 108 -18.91 11.83 -1.75
C ALA A 108 -18.59 12.44 -3.12
N HIS A 109 -17.65 11.85 -3.86
CA HIS A 109 -17.29 12.26 -5.21
C HIS A 109 -17.99 11.46 -6.32
N GLY A 110 -18.86 10.51 -5.99
CA GLY A 110 -19.57 9.65 -6.95
C GLY A 110 -18.65 8.70 -7.71
N LEU A 111 -17.52 8.29 -7.12
CA LEU A 111 -16.50 7.46 -7.77
C LEU A 111 -16.49 6.01 -7.25
N GLU A 112 -17.51 5.61 -6.49
CA GLU A 112 -17.58 4.27 -5.88
C GLU A 112 -17.62 3.16 -6.93
N GLU A 113 -18.52 3.25 -7.91
CA GLU A 113 -18.68 2.23 -8.97
C GLU A 113 -17.40 2.07 -9.79
N LEU A 114 -16.81 3.20 -10.22
CA LEU A 114 -15.54 3.21 -10.94
C LEU A 114 -14.42 2.55 -10.13
N THR A 115 -14.36 2.82 -8.83
CA THR A 115 -13.37 2.24 -7.91
C THR A 115 -13.60 0.73 -7.74
N PHE A 116 -14.86 0.33 -7.54
CA PHE A 116 -15.27 -1.06 -7.40
C PHE A 116 -14.88 -1.86 -8.64
N ASP A 117 -15.24 -1.38 -9.83
CA ASP A 117 -14.96 -2.05 -11.09
C ASP A 117 -13.47 -2.18 -11.35
N LEU A 118 -12.68 -1.15 -11.05
CA LEU A 118 -11.24 -1.21 -11.22
C LEU A 118 -10.60 -2.20 -10.25
N LEU A 119 -10.95 -2.16 -8.96
CA LEU A 119 -10.42 -3.08 -7.96
C LEU A 119 -10.81 -4.53 -8.27
N ARG A 120 -12.05 -4.76 -8.71
CA ARG A 120 -12.51 -6.07 -9.19
C ARG A 120 -11.72 -6.53 -10.41
N LYS A 121 -11.40 -5.66 -11.37
CA LYS A 121 -10.51 -6.04 -12.48
C LYS A 121 -9.10 -6.37 -12.00
N LYS A 122 -8.62 -5.72 -10.94
CA LYS A 122 -7.28 -5.97 -10.41
C LYS A 122 -7.18 -7.31 -9.68
N THR A 123 -8.24 -7.85 -9.09
CA THR A 123 -8.19 -9.15 -8.40
C THR A 123 -7.77 -10.31 -9.29
N TYR A 124 -7.96 -10.22 -10.62
CA TYR A 124 -7.52 -11.26 -11.55
C TYR A 124 -6.41 -10.84 -12.52
N ASN A 125 -6.27 -9.56 -12.85
CA ASN A 125 -5.18 -9.10 -13.71
C ASN A 125 -3.85 -8.99 -12.95
N GLU A 126 -3.91 -8.56 -11.69
CA GLU A 126 -2.76 -8.26 -10.85
C GLU A 126 -3.10 -8.65 -9.40
N PRO A 127 -3.05 -9.95 -9.06
CA PRO A 127 -3.54 -10.46 -7.79
C PRO A 127 -2.62 -10.10 -6.61
N PHE A 128 -2.54 -8.81 -6.28
CA PHE A 128 -1.75 -8.31 -5.16
C PHE A 128 -2.51 -8.41 -3.85
N PHE A 129 -1.81 -8.73 -2.77
CA PHE A 129 -2.37 -8.74 -1.42
C PHE A 129 -2.94 -7.36 -1.01
N ALA A 130 -2.31 -6.27 -1.46
CA ALA A 130 -2.81 -4.90 -1.20
C ALA A 130 -4.20 -4.62 -1.78
N VAL A 131 -4.55 -5.28 -2.90
CA VAL A 131 -5.89 -5.16 -3.49
C VAL A 131 -6.91 -5.82 -2.56
N ALA A 132 -6.59 -6.99 -1.98
CA ALA A 132 -7.45 -7.66 -1.00
C ALA A 132 -7.70 -6.78 0.23
N GLU A 133 -6.64 -6.21 0.80
CA GLU A 133 -6.76 -5.30 1.95
C GLU A 133 -7.63 -4.08 1.63
N THR A 134 -7.44 -3.48 0.45
CA THR A 134 -8.18 -2.28 0.06
C THR A 134 -9.66 -2.58 -0.18
N VAL A 135 -9.97 -3.71 -0.81
CA VAL A 135 -11.35 -4.16 -1.03
C VAL A 135 -12.06 -4.48 0.30
N GLU A 136 -11.33 -4.99 1.30
CA GLU A 136 -11.84 -5.19 2.66
C GLU A 136 -12.09 -3.85 3.37
N GLU A 137 -11.11 -2.94 3.38
CA GLU A 137 -11.22 -1.63 4.04
C GLU A 137 -12.36 -0.79 3.44
N LEU A 138 -12.51 -0.83 2.12
CA LEU A 138 -13.61 -0.16 1.41
C LEU A 138 -14.95 -0.90 1.51
N LYS A 139 -15.03 -1.99 2.28
CA LYS A 139 -16.24 -2.80 2.50
C LYS A 139 -16.86 -3.36 1.21
N MET A 140 -16.06 -3.51 0.16
CA MET A 140 -16.50 -3.98 -1.16
C MET A 140 -16.42 -5.51 -1.31
N LYS A 141 -15.66 -6.18 -0.43
CA LYS A 141 -15.34 -7.61 -0.55
C LYS A 141 -16.55 -8.52 -0.68
N SER A 142 -17.58 -8.34 0.15
CA SER A 142 -18.76 -9.21 0.11
C SER A 142 -19.49 -9.13 -1.22
N THR A 143 -19.66 -7.91 -1.76
CA THR A 143 -20.30 -7.71 -3.06
C THR A 143 -19.45 -8.29 -4.19
N MET A 144 -18.12 -8.12 -4.14
CA MET A 144 -17.22 -8.74 -5.11
C MET A 144 -17.27 -10.26 -5.07
N LEU A 145 -17.27 -10.88 -3.88
CA LEU A 145 -17.36 -12.33 -3.72
C LEU A 145 -18.68 -12.88 -4.28
N ASN A 146 -19.81 -12.19 -4.09
CA ASN A 146 -21.08 -12.60 -4.69
C ASN A 146 -21.00 -12.65 -6.22
N LEU A 147 -20.36 -11.65 -6.85
CA LEU A 147 -20.16 -11.63 -8.30
C LEU A 147 -19.20 -12.72 -8.76
N VAL A 148 -18.07 -12.90 -8.07
CA VAL A 148 -17.07 -13.93 -8.38
C VAL A 148 -17.69 -15.32 -8.28
N GLU A 149 -18.45 -15.61 -7.23
CA GLU A 149 -19.10 -16.91 -7.05
C GLU A 149 -20.13 -17.20 -8.15
N ALA A 150 -20.88 -16.18 -8.60
CA ALA A 150 -21.77 -16.33 -9.75
C ALA A 150 -20.99 -16.62 -11.05
N GLN A 151 -19.84 -15.95 -11.25
CA GLN A 151 -19.00 -16.14 -12.44
C GLN A 151 -18.34 -17.52 -12.52
N LEU A 152 -18.10 -18.21 -11.40
CA LEU A 152 -17.60 -19.60 -11.40
C LEU A 152 -18.50 -20.56 -12.20
N MET A 153 -19.81 -20.27 -12.24
CA MET A 153 -20.81 -21.06 -12.95
C MET A 153 -21.05 -20.59 -14.40
N SER A 154 -20.31 -19.60 -14.88
CA SER A 154 -20.47 -19.08 -16.24
C SER A 154 -20.15 -20.15 -17.29
N SER A 155 -20.90 -20.15 -18.40
CA SER A 155 -20.55 -20.98 -19.58
C SER A 155 -19.25 -20.51 -20.25
N ASN A 156 -18.87 -19.24 -20.06
CA ASN A 156 -17.68 -18.64 -20.63
C ASN A 156 -16.42 -19.03 -19.81
N ALA A 157 -15.47 -19.69 -20.47
CA ALA A 157 -14.24 -20.14 -19.81
C ALA A 157 -13.38 -18.97 -19.30
N MET A 158 -13.37 -17.83 -20.00
CA MET A 158 -12.62 -16.65 -19.56
C MET A 158 -13.18 -16.09 -18.24
N GLU A 159 -14.51 -15.93 -18.14
CA GLU A 159 -15.15 -15.45 -16.92
C GLU A 159 -14.93 -16.41 -15.74
N ARG A 160 -14.98 -17.73 -15.98
CA ARG A 160 -14.62 -18.72 -14.95
C ARG A 160 -13.17 -18.57 -14.53
N GLN A 161 -12.24 -18.38 -15.47
CA GLN A 161 -10.83 -18.20 -15.16
C GLN A 161 -10.59 -16.94 -14.30
N GLU A 162 -11.17 -15.80 -14.67
CA GLU A 162 -11.09 -14.55 -13.90
C GLU A 162 -11.65 -14.72 -12.49
N ALA A 163 -12.78 -15.42 -12.35
CA ALA A 163 -13.39 -15.71 -11.05
C ALA A 163 -12.48 -16.57 -10.18
N VAL A 164 -11.90 -17.64 -10.75
CA VAL A 164 -10.96 -18.51 -10.05
C VAL A 164 -9.74 -17.72 -9.56
N ILE A 165 -9.10 -16.92 -10.42
CA ILE A 165 -7.94 -16.12 -10.01
C ILE A 165 -8.34 -15.11 -8.93
N SER A 166 -9.53 -14.49 -9.03
CA SER A 166 -10.02 -13.54 -8.02
C SER A 166 -10.21 -14.17 -6.65
N LEU A 167 -10.60 -15.45 -6.55
CA LEU A 167 -10.69 -16.16 -5.27
C LEU A 167 -9.32 -16.27 -4.58
N SER A 168 -8.22 -16.30 -5.33
CA SER A 168 -6.87 -16.35 -4.77
C SER A 168 -6.52 -15.08 -3.96
N VAL A 169 -7.14 -13.94 -4.32
CA VAL A 169 -6.98 -12.64 -3.66
C VAL A 169 -8.03 -12.42 -2.57
N LEU A 170 -9.29 -12.69 -2.90
CA LEU A 170 -10.42 -12.42 -2.01
C LEU A 170 -10.61 -13.50 -0.94
N GLY A 171 -10.05 -14.68 -1.16
CA GLY A 171 -10.24 -15.85 -0.32
C GLY A 171 -11.56 -16.59 -0.58
N ILE A 172 -11.73 -17.71 0.13
CA ILE A 172 -12.97 -18.50 0.09
C ILE A 172 -13.72 -18.29 1.40
N ARG A 173 -14.95 -17.77 1.31
CA ARG A 173 -15.76 -17.43 2.49
C ARG A 173 -16.66 -18.57 3.01
N SER A 174 -16.81 -19.67 2.25
CA SER A 174 -17.71 -20.76 2.63
C SER A 174 -17.23 -22.14 2.16
N PRO A 175 -17.54 -23.23 2.90
CA PRO A 175 -17.24 -24.58 2.47
C PRO A 175 -17.91 -24.96 1.15
N GLN A 176 -19.09 -24.43 0.85
CA GLN A 176 -19.82 -24.70 -0.39
C GLN A 176 -19.02 -24.24 -1.61
N VAL A 177 -18.46 -23.02 -1.56
CA VAL A 177 -17.61 -22.49 -2.62
C VAL A 177 -16.31 -23.27 -2.74
N PHE A 178 -15.73 -23.69 -1.60
CA PHE A 178 -14.55 -24.56 -1.61
C PHE A 178 -14.82 -25.89 -2.33
N HIS A 179 -15.95 -26.55 -2.02
CA HIS A 179 -16.34 -27.79 -2.68
C HIS A 179 -16.61 -27.59 -4.17
N LEU A 180 -17.28 -26.49 -4.55
CA LEU A 180 -17.47 -26.13 -5.95
C LEU A 180 -16.14 -26.02 -6.71
N VAL A 181 -15.16 -25.31 -6.16
CA VAL A 181 -13.83 -25.17 -6.78
C VAL A 181 -13.13 -26.52 -6.96
N LEU A 182 -13.32 -27.44 -6.01
CA LEU A 182 -12.80 -28.81 -6.13
C LEU A 182 -13.52 -29.61 -7.21
N ASP A 183 -14.85 -29.54 -7.26
CA ASP A 183 -15.63 -30.23 -8.29
C ASP A 183 -15.28 -29.69 -9.68
N MET A 184 -15.11 -28.37 -9.81
CA MET A 184 -14.61 -27.72 -11.02
C MET A 184 -13.23 -28.26 -11.43
N LEU A 185 -12.31 -28.48 -10.50
CA LEU A 185 -10.98 -29.01 -10.82
C LEU A 185 -11.05 -30.41 -11.47
N ASP A 186 -12.03 -31.22 -11.05
CA ASP A 186 -12.25 -32.57 -11.58
C ASP A 186 -12.95 -32.53 -12.95
N VAL A 187 -13.97 -31.68 -13.14
CA VAL A 187 -14.82 -31.68 -14.34
C VAL A 187 -14.43 -30.66 -15.42
N GLU A 188 -13.60 -29.66 -15.11
CA GLU A 188 -13.24 -28.59 -16.04
C GLU A 188 -12.42 -29.13 -17.22
N LYS A 189 -12.89 -28.81 -18.42
CA LYS A 189 -12.30 -29.24 -19.70
C LYS A 189 -11.31 -28.23 -20.24
N ASN A 190 -11.49 -26.95 -19.92
CA ASN A 190 -10.58 -25.91 -20.36
C ASN A 190 -9.27 -25.99 -19.57
N THR A 191 -8.16 -26.22 -20.26
CA THR A 191 -6.83 -26.40 -19.65
C THR A 191 -6.32 -25.16 -18.94
N SER A 192 -6.64 -23.96 -19.45
CA SER A 192 -6.27 -22.67 -18.83
C SER A 192 -6.98 -22.49 -17.49
N VAL A 193 -8.30 -22.71 -17.46
CA VAL A 193 -9.09 -22.66 -16.22
C VAL A 193 -8.61 -23.70 -15.22
N LYS A 194 -8.34 -24.94 -15.68
CA LYS A 194 -7.83 -26.02 -14.83
C LYS A 194 -6.48 -25.68 -14.19
N LYS A 195 -5.57 -25.07 -14.95
CA LYS A 195 -4.29 -24.57 -14.41
C LYS A 195 -4.51 -23.49 -13.36
N SER A 196 -5.35 -22.49 -13.64
CA SER A 196 -5.66 -21.43 -12.67
C SER A 196 -6.33 -21.97 -11.40
N LEU A 197 -7.16 -23.01 -11.49
CA LEU A 197 -7.75 -23.71 -10.33
C LEU A 197 -6.67 -24.33 -9.44
N GLN A 198 -5.70 -25.04 -10.04
CA GLN A 198 -4.59 -25.63 -9.30
C GLN A 198 -3.74 -24.57 -8.60
N GLU A 199 -3.31 -23.54 -9.33
CA GLU A 199 -2.50 -22.44 -8.79
C GLU A 199 -3.23 -21.71 -7.66
N THR A 200 -4.52 -21.43 -7.84
CA THR A 200 -5.37 -20.79 -6.82
C THR A 200 -5.48 -21.64 -5.56
N LEU A 201 -5.73 -22.94 -5.68
CA LEU A 201 -5.81 -23.84 -4.52
C LEU A 201 -4.48 -23.96 -3.78
N ILE A 202 -3.36 -24.00 -4.51
CA ILE A 202 -2.02 -23.99 -3.91
C ILE A 202 -1.79 -22.69 -3.13
N LEU A 203 -2.10 -21.54 -3.72
CA LEU A 203 -1.94 -20.25 -3.06
C LEU A 203 -2.81 -20.16 -1.81
N LEU A 204 -4.09 -20.51 -1.92
CA LEU A 204 -5.02 -20.52 -0.81
C LEU A 204 -4.56 -21.45 0.33
N ALA A 205 -4.04 -22.63 0.01
CA ALA A 205 -3.48 -23.55 1.01
C ALA A 205 -2.20 -23.06 1.68
N SER A 206 -1.48 -22.12 1.06
CA SER A 206 -0.31 -21.49 1.66
C SER A 206 -0.68 -20.37 2.65
N ILE A 207 -1.89 -19.81 2.53
CA ILE A 207 -2.38 -18.69 3.34
C ILE A 207 -3.37 -19.17 4.42
N ASP A 208 -4.25 -20.12 4.11
CA ASP A 208 -5.31 -20.59 4.99
C ASP A 208 -5.06 -22.04 5.48
N PRO A 209 -4.76 -22.23 6.79
CA PRO A 209 -4.56 -23.56 7.37
C PRO A 209 -5.76 -24.50 7.25
N TRP A 210 -6.99 -23.97 7.22
CA TRP A 210 -8.20 -24.79 7.04
C TRP A 210 -8.21 -25.41 5.64
N ILE A 211 -7.91 -24.62 4.61
CA ILE A 211 -7.79 -25.10 3.22
C ILE A 211 -6.63 -26.09 3.12
N HIS A 212 -5.47 -25.78 3.70
CA HIS A 212 -4.32 -26.69 3.74
C HIS A 212 -4.70 -28.07 4.27
N ASN A 213 -5.35 -28.13 5.42
CA ASN A 213 -5.74 -29.38 6.07
C ASN A 213 -6.77 -30.16 5.25
N LYS A 214 -7.69 -29.46 4.57
CA LYS A 214 -8.69 -30.10 3.68
C LYS A 214 -8.06 -30.67 2.42
N LEU A 215 -7.05 -30.00 1.85
CA LEU A 215 -6.35 -30.47 0.66
C LEU A 215 -5.32 -31.56 0.97
N LYS A 216 -4.73 -31.60 2.17
CA LYS A 216 -3.77 -32.64 2.58
C LYS A 216 -4.32 -34.07 2.42
N ASN A 217 -5.63 -34.23 2.59
CA ASN A 217 -6.32 -35.51 2.43
C ASN A 217 -6.69 -35.83 0.97
N LYS A 218 -6.53 -34.87 0.05
CA LYS A 218 -6.73 -35.06 -1.39
C LYS A 218 -5.35 -35.16 -2.06
N VAL A 219 -5.22 -36.03 -3.05
CA VAL A 219 -3.96 -36.35 -3.78
C VAL A 219 -3.46 -35.18 -4.66
N LEU A 220 -3.86 -33.94 -4.36
CA LEU A 220 -3.52 -32.75 -5.13
C LEU A 220 -2.07 -32.28 -4.92
N PHE A 221 -1.38 -32.80 -3.90
CA PHE A 221 0.04 -32.54 -3.64
C PHE A 221 0.97 -33.46 -4.46
N ILE A 222 0.68 -33.66 -5.75
CA ILE A 222 1.66 -34.10 -6.75
C ILE A 222 1.97 -32.92 -7.69
N CYS A 223 2.17 -31.74 -7.13
CA CYS A 223 3.16 -30.83 -7.70
C CYS A 223 4.43 -31.11 -6.90
N GLU A 224 5.41 -31.72 -7.56
CA GLU A 224 6.78 -31.74 -7.06
C GLU A 224 7.09 -30.36 -6.48
N MET A 225 7.41 -30.29 -5.18
CA MET A 225 8.26 -29.21 -4.71
C MET A 225 9.40 -29.14 -5.71
N PRO A 226 9.66 -28.00 -6.37
CA PRO A 226 10.86 -27.88 -7.18
C PRO A 226 12.00 -28.31 -6.26
N LYS A 227 12.63 -29.44 -6.58
CA LYS A 227 13.93 -29.82 -6.02
C LYS A 227 14.95 -28.88 -6.65
N THR A 228 14.80 -27.62 -6.31
CA THR A 228 15.77 -26.58 -6.53
C THR A 228 15.82 -25.92 -5.18
N SER A 229 16.87 -26.26 -4.43
CA SER A 229 17.43 -25.43 -3.39
C SER A 229 17.83 -24.09 -4.02
N MET A 230 16.84 -23.29 -4.34
CA MET A 230 16.97 -21.88 -4.60
C MET A 230 16.02 -21.27 -3.59
N LYS A 231 16.59 -20.55 -2.62
CA LYS A 231 15.82 -19.65 -1.76
C LYS A 231 15.08 -18.69 -2.68
N VAL A 232 13.85 -19.06 -3.05
CA VAL A 232 12.89 -18.09 -3.55
C VAL A 232 12.50 -17.32 -2.31
N GLU A 233 13.26 -16.27 -2.04
CA GLU A 233 12.75 -15.16 -1.26
C GLU A 233 11.44 -14.75 -1.96
N PHE A 234 10.30 -15.07 -1.34
CA PHE A 234 9.22 -14.10 -1.35
C PHE A 234 9.90 -12.77 -1.09
N THR A 235 9.74 -11.80 -2.00
CA THR A 235 10.23 -10.44 -1.84
C THR A 235 9.57 -9.82 -0.60
N ARG A 236 10.01 -10.27 0.58
CA ARG A 236 10.05 -9.48 1.80
C ARG A 236 10.96 -8.34 1.42
N PHE A 237 10.39 -7.15 1.36
CA PHE A 237 11.18 -5.94 1.37
C PHE A 237 12.19 -6.03 2.53
N ARG A 238 13.46 -6.22 2.14
CA ARG A 238 14.71 -6.04 2.88
C ARG A 238 14.84 -6.73 4.26
N LYS A 239 15.79 -7.65 4.37
CA LYS A 239 16.43 -7.96 5.66
C LYS A 239 17.22 -6.73 6.12
N GLU A 240 17.00 -6.31 7.35
CA GLU A 240 17.85 -5.34 8.04
C GLU A 240 19.31 -5.83 8.00
N PRO A 241 20.30 -4.97 7.67
CA PRO A 241 21.69 -5.40 7.63
C PRO A 241 22.17 -5.78 9.04
N GLU A 242 22.73 -6.98 9.14
CA GLU A 242 23.09 -7.65 10.40
C GLU A 242 24.35 -7.07 11.09
N ASN A 243 24.95 -5.99 10.57
CA ASN A 243 26.03 -5.24 11.23
C ASN A 243 26.07 -3.76 10.75
N PRO A 244 26.04 -2.76 11.64
CA PRO A 244 25.99 -1.34 11.30
C PRO A 244 27.35 -0.64 11.12
N GLU A 245 28.48 -1.36 11.17
CA GLU A 245 29.81 -0.72 11.25
C GLU A 245 30.64 -0.69 9.95
N GLU A 246 30.14 -1.21 8.83
CA GLU A 246 30.85 -1.11 7.55
C GLU A 246 29.92 -0.55 6.46
N SER A 247 29.99 0.77 6.26
CA SER A 247 29.41 1.43 5.09
C SER A 247 30.38 2.52 4.64
N ASN A 248 31.10 2.25 3.56
CA ASN A 248 32.07 3.15 2.94
C ASN A 248 31.33 4.19 2.06
N ILE A 249 31.87 5.40 1.97
CA ILE A 249 31.23 6.60 1.37
C ILE A 249 30.99 6.47 -0.15
N GLN A 250 31.50 5.41 -0.80
CA GLN A 250 31.26 5.16 -2.22
C GLN A 250 29.85 4.62 -2.54
N ASP A 251 29.08 4.17 -1.53
CA ASP A 251 27.71 3.68 -1.74
C ASP A 251 26.66 4.82 -1.84
N PHE A 252 27.05 6.07 -1.58
CA PHE A 252 26.14 7.22 -1.60
C PHE A 252 25.83 7.76 -3.01
N GLN A 253 26.53 7.34 -4.05
CA GLN A 253 26.27 7.82 -5.42
C GLN A 253 25.15 7.07 -6.16
N LEU A 254 24.64 5.96 -5.60
CA LEU A 254 23.59 5.14 -6.23
C LEU A 254 22.26 5.13 -5.49
N THR A 255 22.09 5.94 -4.44
CA THR A 255 20.86 5.96 -3.66
C THR A 255 20.01 7.17 -4.04
N GLU A 256 18.97 6.99 -4.86
CA GLU A 256 17.83 7.90 -4.91
C GLU A 256 17.25 8.00 -3.49
N LEU A 257 17.54 9.11 -2.81
CA LEU A 257 17.13 9.35 -1.43
C LEU A 257 15.60 9.42 -1.35
N ASN A 258 14.99 8.36 -0.81
CA ASN A 258 13.65 8.38 -0.24
C ASN A 258 13.71 9.04 1.15
N PRO A 259 13.07 10.21 1.39
CA PRO A 259 12.95 10.75 2.73
C PRO A 259 11.77 10.08 3.44
N LEU A 260 12.03 8.95 4.07
CA LEU A 260 11.22 8.47 5.19
C LEU A 260 12.10 8.49 6.44
N PHE A 261 11.45 8.66 7.59
CA PHE A 261 12.01 8.83 8.93
C PHE A 261 12.40 10.26 9.29
N LEU A 262 11.41 11.01 9.79
CA LEU A 262 11.50 11.82 11.02
C LEU A 262 10.15 12.48 11.30
N THR A 263 9.30 11.82 12.09
CA THR A 263 8.23 12.50 12.84
C THR A 263 8.06 11.83 14.20
N LYS A 264 8.80 12.33 15.18
CA LYS A 264 8.38 12.26 16.59
C LYS A 264 7.51 13.49 16.84
N SER A 265 6.20 13.30 16.92
CA SER A 265 5.29 14.32 17.42
C SER A 265 5.46 14.45 18.94
N SER A 266 5.84 15.63 19.40
CA SER A 266 5.67 16.04 20.80
C SER A 266 4.23 16.51 20.98
N ALA A 267 3.49 15.84 21.87
CA ALA A 267 2.20 16.30 22.38
C ALA A 267 2.21 16.12 23.91
N THR A 268 2.50 17.20 24.61
CA THR A 268 2.13 17.50 26.00
C THR A 268 1.22 18.73 25.88
N LEU A 269 0.13 18.95 26.59
CA LEU A 269 -0.53 18.36 27.77
C LEU A 269 -1.78 19.26 27.93
N ASP A 270 -2.97 18.69 28.14
CA ASP A 270 -3.95 19.12 29.17
C ASP A 270 -5.37 18.62 28.85
N GLN A 271 -5.84 17.64 29.61
CA GLN A 271 -6.92 17.82 30.59
C GLN A 271 -7.32 16.47 31.16
N GLN A 272 -7.16 16.33 32.48
CA GLN A 272 -7.59 15.20 33.28
C GLN A 272 -8.79 15.62 34.13
N LYS A 273 -9.92 14.90 34.02
CA LYS A 273 -10.76 14.62 35.21
C LYS A 273 -11.67 13.40 35.04
N LYS A 274 -11.54 12.52 36.03
CA LYS A 274 -12.20 11.23 36.29
C LYS A 274 -13.74 11.31 36.36
N LEU A 275 -14.42 10.19 36.09
CA LEU A 275 -15.30 9.47 37.04
C LEU A 275 -15.65 8.04 36.53
N ASN A 276 -15.95 7.16 37.48
CA ASN A 276 -15.96 5.67 37.45
C ASN A 276 -17.36 5.05 37.09
N PRO A 277 -17.50 3.69 36.97
CA PRO A 277 -18.52 2.95 36.16
C PRO A 277 -19.73 2.42 36.97
N PRO A 278 -20.71 1.68 36.37
CA PRO A 278 -20.66 0.19 36.34
C PRO A 278 -21.45 -0.59 35.22
N LYS A 279 -20.99 -1.84 34.99
CA LYS A 279 -21.68 -3.16 34.75
C LYS A 279 -22.74 -3.39 33.63
N GLY A 280 -22.51 -4.44 32.82
CA GLY A 280 -23.54 -5.43 32.42
C GLY A 280 -23.42 -6.14 31.05
N SER A 281 -23.32 -7.49 31.08
CA SER A 281 -23.66 -8.54 30.07
C SER A 281 -22.69 -8.98 28.94
N ASP A 282 -21.94 -10.04 29.22
CA ASP A 282 -21.82 -11.38 28.57
C ASP A 282 -22.12 -11.61 27.07
N THR A 283 -21.10 -11.94 26.26
CA THR A 283 -20.86 -13.25 25.55
C THR A 283 -19.63 -13.19 24.61
N PRO A 284 -18.99 -14.33 24.22
CA PRO A 284 -17.55 -14.41 24.01
C PRO A 284 -17.11 -14.42 22.52
N GLY A 285 -15.94 -13.82 22.25
CA GLY A 285 -15.24 -13.94 20.97
C GLY A 285 -13.74 -13.73 21.17
N PHE A 286 -12.97 -14.80 20.99
CA PHE A 286 -11.52 -14.87 21.19
C PHE A 286 -10.75 -13.98 20.20
N LEU A 287 -9.90 -13.09 20.71
CA LEU A 287 -8.69 -12.60 20.03
C LEU A 287 -7.56 -12.49 21.07
N PRO A 288 -6.35 -13.05 20.83
CA PRO A 288 -5.23 -12.88 21.76
C PRO A 288 -4.59 -11.50 21.56
N SER A 289 -4.78 -10.61 22.53
CA SER A 289 -3.99 -9.38 22.65
C SER A 289 -2.62 -9.71 23.27
N LEU A 290 -1.54 -9.54 22.52
CA LEU A 290 -0.19 -9.56 23.09
C LEU A 290 0.12 -8.18 23.69
N TYR A 291 -0.05 -8.08 25.00
CA TYR A 291 0.59 -7.06 25.83
C TYR A 291 2.09 -7.35 25.95
N ILE A 292 2.95 -6.39 25.64
CA ILE A 292 4.35 -6.38 26.06
C ILE A 292 4.60 -5.07 26.83
N SER A 293 4.95 -5.22 28.10
CA SER A 293 5.31 -4.15 29.05
C SER A 293 6.65 -3.47 28.68
N PRO A 294 6.82 -2.16 28.90
CA PRO A 294 8.11 -1.50 28.70
C PRO A 294 8.94 -1.45 29.99
N LYS A 295 10.18 -1.94 29.93
CA LYS A 295 11.26 -1.53 30.85
C LYS A 295 12.58 -1.45 30.07
N HIS A 296 13.09 -0.25 29.81
CA HIS A 296 14.37 0.27 30.36
C HIS A 296 14.94 1.49 29.59
N LYS A 297 15.18 2.55 30.39
CA LYS A 297 16.32 3.50 30.45
C LYS A 297 16.83 4.21 29.18
N SER A 298 16.67 5.54 29.21
CA SER A 298 17.42 6.55 28.47
C SER A 298 18.93 6.55 28.81
N LEU A 299 19.80 6.75 27.81
CA LEU A 299 21.07 7.47 27.99
C LEU A 299 21.58 8.03 26.65
N GLY A 300 21.91 9.32 26.64
CA GLY A 300 22.32 10.05 25.44
C GLY A 300 23.80 9.88 25.08
N SER A 301 24.08 9.83 23.77
CA SER A 301 25.40 10.13 23.19
C SER A 301 25.33 10.68 21.74
N TRP A 302 24.13 10.78 21.15
CA TRP A 302 23.91 11.14 19.76
C TRP A 302 24.34 12.57 19.36
N THR A 303 24.39 13.50 20.32
CA THR A 303 24.57 14.94 20.04
C THR A 303 26.01 15.39 19.82
N GLN A 304 27.02 14.57 20.15
CA GLN A 304 28.42 14.97 20.05
C GLN A 304 29.08 14.63 18.71
N GLY A 305 28.70 13.51 18.08
CA GLY A 305 29.28 13.08 16.80
C GLY A 305 28.87 13.98 15.62
N ILE A 306 27.58 14.31 15.54
CA ILE A 306 27.02 15.12 14.46
C ILE A 306 27.54 16.58 14.51
N ARG A 307 27.73 17.14 15.72
CA ARG A 307 28.27 18.50 15.87
C ARG A 307 29.71 18.62 15.41
N LYS A 308 30.56 17.61 15.63
CA LYS A 308 31.96 17.63 15.16
C LYS A 308 32.06 17.52 13.65
N GLN A 309 31.20 16.73 13.01
CA GLN A 309 31.22 16.57 11.54
C GLN A 309 30.71 17.82 10.81
N LEU A 310 29.72 18.53 11.38
CA LEU A 310 29.23 19.78 10.83
C LEU A 310 30.24 20.93 10.96
N GLN A 311 31.06 20.92 12.02
CA GLN A 311 32.10 21.93 12.24
C GLN A 311 33.27 21.77 11.26
N ILE A 312 33.61 20.52 10.88
CA ILE A 312 34.64 20.23 9.88
C ILE A 312 34.21 20.66 8.47
N PHE A 313 32.92 20.53 8.13
CA PHE A 313 32.39 20.97 6.83
C PHE A 313 32.35 22.49 6.67
N ALA A 314 32.21 23.23 7.77
CA ALA A 314 32.19 24.70 7.77
C ALA A 314 33.59 25.33 7.58
N GLU A 315 34.67 24.57 7.80
CA GLU A 315 36.06 25.07 7.78
C GLU A 315 36.83 24.74 6.49
N THR A 316 36.23 24.01 5.55
CA THR A 316 36.80 23.73 4.22
C THR A 316 36.20 24.66 3.15
N PRO A 317 36.95 25.64 2.63
CA PRO A 317 36.51 26.45 1.49
C PRO A 317 36.75 25.71 0.17
N ASN A 318 35.69 25.60 -0.65
CA ASN A 318 35.77 25.51 -2.10
C ASN A 318 34.85 26.58 -2.69
#